data_AF-A0A7W6MPZ6-F1
#
_entry.id   AF-A0A7W6MPZ6-F1
#
_cell.length_a   1.000
_cell.length_b   1.000
_cell.length_c   1.000
_cell.angle_alpha   90.00
_cell.angle_beta   90.00
_cell.angle_gamma   90.00
#
_symmetry.space_group_name_H-M   'P 1'
#
loop_
_entity.id
_entity.type
_entity.pdbx_description
1 polymer ?
#
loop_
_entity_poly.entity_id
_entity_poly.type
_entity_poly.pdbx_seq_one_letter_code
_entity_poly.pdbx_strand_id
1 'polypeptide(L)'
;MSRIRKPASRNPPEAHSKTGRVWEIADTLSKRLGRRADRKAVVDAAVAEGGNANTASTQYFHWKHEYDARHADRSEDLGSVRSTRLTIGKDGRVVIPSEMRTAMLLGEDGVVSAEVIDGELRILSPKGVVRHVQALARDLDRGQGSAVDELIAERREEARREDESPS
;
A
#
# COMPACT_ATOMS: atom_id res chain seq x y z
N MET A 1 17.64 35.08 -21.66
CA MET A 1 18.38 34.21 -20.70
C MET A 1 17.48 33.05 -20.30
N SER A 2 17.50 31.97 -21.08
CA SER A 2 16.66 30.78 -20.84
C SER A 2 17.29 29.93 -19.73
N ARG A 3 16.65 29.88 -18.56
CA ARG A 3 17.09 29.04 -17.44
C ARG A 3 16.72 27.59 -17.74
N ILE A 4 17.69 26.83 -18.24
CA ILE A 4 17.66 25.38 -18.34
C ILE A 4 17.35 24.84 -16.93
N ARG A 5 16.14 24.30 -16.74
CA ARG A 5 15.77 23.62 -15.49
C ARG A 5 16.59 22.33 -15.44
N LYS A 6 17.62 22.33 -14.60
CA LYS A 6 18.40 21.15 -14.22
C LYS A 6 17.41 20.07 -13.75
N PRO A 7 17.45 18.83 -14.28
CA PRO A 7 16.56 17.77 -13.80
C PRO A 7 16.83 17.55 -12.30
N ALA A 8 15.76 17.59 -11.50
CA ALA A 8 15.85 17.39 -10.06
C ALA A 8 16.42 16.00 -9.77
N SER A 9 17.38 15.92 -8.84
CA SER A 9 18.11 14.70 -8.53
C SER A 9 17.16 13.59 -8.09
N ARG A 10 17.31 12.43 -8.73
CA ARG A 10 16.67 11.15 -8.38
C ARG A 10 17.11 10.59 -7.01
N ASN A 11 18.01 11.29 -6.31
CA ASN A 11 18.55 10.86 -5.02
C ASN A 11 18.02 11.77 -3.89
N PRO A 12 17.73 11.19 -2.70
CA PRO A 12 17.39 11.95 -1.50
C PRO A 12 18.46 13.01 -1.21
N PRO A 13 18.08 14.24 -0.82
CA PRO A 13 19.03 15.26 -0.40
C PRO A 13 19.76 14.82 0.87
N GLU A 14 20.99 15.33 1.06
CA GLU A 14 21.78 15.04 2.27
C GLU A 14 21.01 15.40 3.54
N ALA A 15 21.03 14.50 4.53
CA ALA A 15 20.24 14.59 5.76
C ALA A 15 20.44 15.92 6.51
N HIS A 16 21.65 16.49 6.47
CA HIS A 16 21.99 17.74 7.17
C HIS A 16 21.62 19.02 6.41
N SER A 17 21.01 18.92 5.22
CA SER A 17 20.59 20.08 4.44
C SER A 17 19.19 20.58 4.85
N LYS A 18 18.91 21.88 4.67
CA LYS A 18 17.55 22.43 4.86
C LYS A 18 16.49 21.69 4.03
N THR A 19 16.87 21.09 2.91
CA THR A 19 16.01 20.26 2.06
C THR A 19 15.85 18.83 2.61
N GLY A 20 16.90 18.25 3.21
CA GLY A 20 16.86 16.97 3.91
C GLY A 20 15.95 17.02 5.12
N ARG A 21 15.92 18.15 5.84
CA ARG A 21 15.03 18.34 6.99
C ARG A 21 13.54 18.19 6.65
N VAL A 22 13.13 18.62 5.45
CA VAL A 22 11.74 18.45 4.97
C VAL A 22 11.39 16.96 4.83
N TRP A 23 12.34 16.14 4.38
CA TRP A 23 12.16 14.70 4.22
C TRP A 23 12.09 14.01 5.59
N GLU A 24 12.93 14.41 6.56
CA GLU A 24 12.87 13.89 7.93
C GLU A 24 11.53 14.18 8.62
N ILE A 25 11.03 15.41 8.47
CA ILE A 25 9.72 15.82 8.98
C ILE A 25 8.63 14.94 8.36
N ALA A 26 8.68 14.74 7.04
CA ALA A 26 7.70 13.93 6.32
C ALA A 26 7.76 12.43 6.72
N ASP A 27 8.94 11.84 6.88
CA ASP A 27 9.12 10.47 7.35
C ASP A 27 8.64 10.29 8.79
N THR A 28 8.97 11.23 9.68
CA THR A 28 8.56 11.20 11.08
C THR A 28 7.04 11.30 11.21
N LEU A 29 6.42 12.23 10.48
CA LEU A 29 4.97 12.37 10.45
C LEU A 29 4.30 11.14 9.86
N SER A 30 4.86 10.55 8.81
CA SER A 30 4.29 9.36 8.17
C SER A 30 4.36 8.13 9.07
N LYS A 31 5.51 7.92 9.75
CA LYS A 31 5.69 6.86 10.76
C LYS A 31 4.68 6.99 11.90
N ARG A 32 4.48 8.20 12.41
CA ARG A 32 3.53 8.47 13.50
C ARG A 32 2.07 8.23 13.09
N LEU A 33 1.71 8.59 11.86
CA LEU A 33 0.33 8.45 11.36
C LEU A 33 0.01 7.06 10.82
N GLY A 34 1.02 6.22 10.56
CA GLY A 34 0.85 4.94 9.86
C GLY A 34 0.38 5.09 8.41
N ARG A 35 0.34 6.32 7.89
CA ARG A 35 -0.06 6.69 6.54
C ARG A 35 0.82 7.84 6.05
N ARG A 36 0.84 8.07 4.73
CA ARG A 36 1.58 9.18 4.13
C ARG A 36 1.22 10.53 4.79
N ALA A 37 2.23 11.30 5.18
CA ALA A 37 2.05 12.61 5.78
C ALA A 37 1.39 13.61 4.82
N ASP A 38 0.52 14.47 5.36
CA ASP A 38 -0.17 15.52 4.60
C ASP A 38 0.77 16.68 4.27
N ARG A 39 0.74 17.14 3.00
CA ARG A 39 1.60 18.23 2.49
C ARG A 39 1.58 19.46 3.40
N LYS A 40 0.38 19.88 3.82
CA LYS A 40 0.19 21.06 4.65
C LYS A 40 0.94 20.94 5.99
N ALA A 41 0.80 19.79 6.66
CA ALA A 41 1.47 19.55 7.93
C ALA A 41 3.00 19.55 7.81
N VAL A 42 3.54 18.97 6.73
CA VAL A 42 4.99 18.96 6.47
C VAL A 42 5.52 20.36 6.17
N VAL A 43 4.81 21.14 5.33
CA VAL A 43 5.22 22.50 4.97
C VAL A 43 5.12 23.45 6.17
N ASP A 44 4.04 23.38 6.94
CA ASP A 44 3.86 24.22 8.14
C ASP A 44 4.97 23.94 9.17
N ALA A 45 5.31 22.67 9.40
CA ALA A 45 6.41 22.28 10.27
C ALA A 45 7.78 22.74 9.76
N ALA A 46 8.04 22.61 8.46
CA ALA A 46 9.30 23.08 7.87
C ALA A 46 9.45 24.62 7.93
N VAL A 47 8.34 25.37 7.80
CA VAL A 47 8.33 26.83 7.93
C VAL A 47 8.54 27.25 9.38
N ALA A 48 7.94 26.54 10.34
CA ALA A 48 8.15 26.80 11.77
C ALA A 48 9.62 26.65 12.19
N GLU A 49 10.38 25.77 11.51
CA GLU A 49 11.83 25.61 11.71
C GLU A 49 12.68 26.61 10.88
N GLY A 50 12.07 27.63 10.27
CA GLY A 50 12.78 28.67 9.50
C GLY A 50 13.04 28.31 8.04
N GLY A 51 12.35 27.31 7.50
CA GLY A 51 12.39 26.91 6.09
C GLY A 51 11.53 27.76 5.16
N ASN A 52 11.80 27.71 3.85
CA ASN A 52 10.99 28.36 2.83
C ASN A 52 9.83 27.45 2.36
N ALA A 53 8.59 27.95 2.39
CA ALA A 53 7.39 27.20 2.02
C ALA A 53 7.38 26.62 0.59
N ASN A 54 7.94 27.34 -0.40
CA ASN A 54 8.01 26.89 -1.79
C ASN A 54 9.06 25.78 -1.95
N THR A 55 10.19 25.92 -1.27
CA THR A 55 11.23 24.89 -1.22
C THR A 55 10.72 23.65 -0.50
N ALA A 56 10.05 23.82 0.65
CA ALA A 56 9.43 22.72 1.40
C ALA A 56 8.36 22.01 0.58
N SER A 57 7.54 22.75 -0.16
CA SER A 57 6.56 22.15 -1.07
C SER A 57 7.21 21.30 -2.15
N THR A 58 8.24 21.83 -2.84
CA THR A 58 8.97 21.10 -3.88
C THR A 58 9.63 19.85 -3.33
N GLN A 59 10.27 19.94 -2.16
CA GLN A 59 10.92 18.81 -1.50
C GLN A 59 9.90 17.77 -1.02
N TYR A 60 8.74 18.19 -0.52
CA TYR A 60 7.64 17.27 -0.21
C TYR A 60 7.15 16.54 -1.47
N PHE A 61 7.08 17.18 -2.64
CA PHE A 61 6.70 16.48 -3.87
C PHE A 61 7.72 15.42 -4.28
N HIS A 62 9.02 15.69 -4.15
CA HIS A 62 10.07 14.69 -4.41
C HIS A 62 10.02 13.56 -3.38
N TRP A 63 9.92 13.89 -2.09
CA TRP A 63 9.75 12.93 -1.02
C TRP A 63 8.50 12.08 -1.23
N LYS A 64 7.37 12.68 -1.63
CA LYS A 64 6.12 11.97 -1.92
C LYS A 64 6.32 10.98 -3.05
N HIS A 65 6.96 11.38 -4.15
CA HIS A 65 7.21 10.47 -5.27
C HIS A 65 8.08 9.28 -4.84
N GLU A 66 9.10 9.54 -4.03
CA GLU A 66 10.00 8.52 -3.50
C GLU A 66 9.32 7.65 -2.43
N TYR A 67 8.52 8.24 -1.56
CA TYR A 67 7.69 7.55 -0.58
C TYR A 67 6.70 6.65 -1.31
N ASP A 68 5.98 7.16 -2.30
CA ASP A 68 5.05 6.41 -3.14
C ASP A 68 5.78 5.33 -3.96
N ALA A 69 7.04 5.53 -4.38
CA ALA A 69 7.84 4.51 -5.07
C ALA A 69 8.34 3.41 -4.13
N ARG A 70 8.83 3.75 -2.92
CA ARG A 70 9.22 2.79 -1.87
C ARG A 70 8.04 2.03 -1.31
N HIS A 71 6.89 2.71 -1.26
CA HIS A 71 5.61 2.16 -0.84
C HIS A 71 4.78 1.74 -2.04
N ALA A 72 5.32 1.67 -3.26
CA ALA A 72 4.67 1.03 -4.40
C ALA A 72 4.67 -0.49 -4.21
N ASP A 73 5.69 -1.01 -3.53
CA ASP A 73 5.71 -2.36 -2.98
C ASP A 73 4.72 -2.56 -1.82
N ARG A 74 4.19 -1.45 -1.26
CA ARG A 74 3.04 -1.42 -0.34
C ARG A 74 1.76 -0.86 -0.97
N SER A 75 1.73 -0.50 -2.26
CA SER A 75 0.53 -0.03 -2.97
C SER A 75 -0.28 -1.23 -3.42
N GLU A 76 -0.41 -2.14 -2.48
CA GLU A 76 -0.96 -3.47 -2.53
C GLU A 76 -2.44 -3.47 -2.13
N ASP A 77 -3.09 -2.32 -2.04
CA ASP A 77 -4.48 -2.25 -1.62
C ASP A 77 -5.42 -2.16 -2.82
N LEU A 78 -6.46 -2.99 -2.76
CA LEU A 78 -7.53 -3.05 -3.75
C LEU A 78 -8.20 -1.68 -3.83
N GLY A 79 -8.33 -1.15 -5.04
CA GLY A 79 -9.04 0.09 -5.30
C GLY A 79 -10.56 -0.11 -5.39
N SER A 80 -11.29 1.00 -5.39
CA SER A 80 -12.73 1.01 -5.72
C SER A 80 -12.96 1.89 -6.94
N VAL A 81 -13.78 1.41 -7.88
CA VAL A 81 -14.22 2.17 -9.06
C VAL A 81 -15.74 2.25 -9.08
N ARG A 82 -16.31 3.19 -9.85
CA ARG A 82 -17.77 3.29 -9.99
C ARG A 82 -18.33 2.02 -10.65
N SER A 83 -19.54 1.63 -10.26
CA SER A 83 -20.27 0.55 -10.92
C SER A 83 -20.51 0.90 -12.39
N THR A 84 -20.17 0.00 -13.31
CA THR A 84 -20.46 0.14 -14.74
C THR A 84 -21.32 -1.02 -15.21
N ARG A 85 -22.16 -0.80 -16.23
CA ARG A 85 -22.98 -1.87 -16.82
C ARG A 85 -22.10 -2.66 -17.79
N LEU A 86 -22.03 -3.97 -17.60
CA LEU A 86 -21.33 -4.89 -18.49
C LEU A 86 -22.35 -5.72 -19.29
N THR A 87 -21.98 -6.08 -20.51
CA THR A 87 -22.78 -6.95 -21.37
C THR A 87 -22.16 -8.34 -21.39
N ILE A 88 -23.00 -9.37 -21.32
CA ILE A 88 -22.58 -10.77 -21.49
C ILE A 88 -22.62 -11.10 -22.99
N GLY A 89 -21.49 -11.55 -23.53
CA GLY A 89 -21.40 -12.04 -24.89
C GLY A 89 -22.27 -13.28 -25.11
N LYS A 90 -22.59 -13.60 -26.36
CA LYS A 90 -23.36 -14.82 -26.70
C LYS A 90 -22.68 -16.12 -26.23
N ASP A 91 -21.36 -16.06 -26.05
CA ASP A 91 -20.50 -17.13 -25.55
C ASP A 91 -20.35 -17.11 -24.01
N GLY A 92 -21.10 -16.26 -23.31
CA GLY A 92 -21.07 -16.16 -21.85
C GLY A 92 -19.91 -15.35 -21.28
N ARG A 93 -19.09 -14.70 -22.11
CA ARG A 93 -17.95 -13.91 -21.64
C ARG A 93 -18.34 -12.52 -21.19
N VAL A 94 -17.66 -12.04 -20.15
CA VAL A 94 -17.73 -10.65 -19.68
C VAL A 94 -16.32 -10.07 -19.73
N VAL A 95 -16.18 -8.87 -20.31
CA VAL A 95 -14.91 -8.16 -20.36
C VAL A 95 -14.78 -7.30 -19.11
N ILE A 96 -13.67 -7.46 -18.38
CA ILE A 96 -13.31 -6.59 -17.25
C ILE A 96 -12.57 -5.36 -17.82
N PRO A 97 -13.14 -4.15 -17.74
CA PRO A 97 -12.50 -2.92 -18.22
C PRO A 97 -11.17 -2.65 -17.51
N SER A 98 -10.27 -1.92 -18.19
CA SER A 98 -8.92 -1.63 -17.68
C SER A 98 -8.91 -1.00 -16.29
N GLU A 99 -9.80 -0.05 -16.03
CA GLU A 99 -9.90 0.61 -14.73
C GLU A 99 -10.23 -0.36 -13.59
N MET A 100 -11.14 -1.31 -13.83
CA MET A 100 -11.47 -2.37 -12.87
C MET A 100 -10.27 -3.32 -12.68
N ARG A 101 -9.57 -3.69 -13.76
CA ARG A 101 -8.36 -4.52 -13.65
C ARG A 101 -7.29 -3.84 -12.79
N THR A 102 -7.05 -2.55 -12.99
CA THR A 102 -6.10 -1.78 -12.18
C THR A 102 -6.54 -1.73 -10.71
N ALA A 103 -7.82 -1.47 -10.44
CA ALA A 103 -8.34 -1.47 -9.07
C ALA A 103 -8.26 -2.85 -8.39
N MET A 104 -8.44 -3.92 -9.15
CA MET A 104 -8.29 -5.30 -8.67
C MET A 104 -6.82 -5.76 -8.60
N LEU A 105 -5.88 -4.92 -9.03
CA LEU A 105 -4.45 -5.24 -9.16
C LEU A 105 -4.19 -6.47 -10.06
N LEU A 106 -4.96 -6.59 -11.15
CA LEU A 106 -4.77 -7.61 -12.17
C LEU A 106 -3.80 -7.13 -13.25
N GLY A 107 -2.79 -7.96 -13.55
CA GLY A 107 -1.91 -7.78 -14.71
C GLY A 107 -2.62 -8.08 -16.04
N GLU A 108 -1.86 -8.09 -17.13
CA GLU A 108 -2.40 -8.39 -18.47
C GLU A 108 -2.97 -9.82 -18.59
N ASP A 109 -2.36 -10.78 -17.89
CA ASP A 109 -2.74 -12.21 -17.90
C ASP A 109 -3.08 -12.76 -16.49
N GLY A 110 -3.99 -12.10 -15.78
CA GLY A 110 -4.37 -12.49 -14.41
C GLY A 110 -5.46 -13.59 -14.34
N VAL A 111 -5.34 -14.49 -13.36
CA VAL A 111 -6.44 -15.38 -12.95
C VAL A 111 -7.28 -14.71 -11.86
N VAL A 112 -8.59 -14.99 -11.85
CA VAL A 112 -9.54 -14.49 -10.84
C VAL A 112 -10.33 -15.64 -10.25
N SER A 113 -10.77 -15.48 -9.01
CA SER A 113 -11.77 -16.36 -8.39
C SER A 113 -13.14 -15.73 -8.58
N ALA A 114 -14.13 -16.54 -8.95
CA ALA A 114 -15.51 -16.09 -9.10
C ALA A 114 -16.45 -17.02 -8.35
N GLU A 115 -17.42 -16.44 -7.65
CA GLU A 115 -18.46 -17.16 -6.95
C GLU A 115 -19.81 -16.44 -7.13
N VAL A 116 -20.91 -17.17 -6.94
CA VAL A 116 -22.25 -16.59 -6.92
C VAL A 116 -22.81 -16.74 -5.52
N ILE A 117 -23.12 -15.62 -4.88
CA ILE A 117 -23.72 -15.56 -3.54
C ILE A 117 -25.02 -14.76 -3.65
N ASP A 118 -26.16 -15.35 -3.29
CA ASP A 118 -27.48 -14.70 -3.32
C ASP A 118 -27.84 -14.05 -4.67
N GLY A 119 -27.33 -14.61 -5.77
CA GLY A 119 -27.54 -14.09 -7.13
C GLY A 119 -26.53 -13.01 -7.57
N GLU A 120 -25.55 -12.67 -6.74
CA GLU A 120 -24.45 -11.76 -7.08
C GLU A 120 -23.22 -12.53 -7.56
N LEU A 121 -22.76 -12.23 -8.78
CA LEU A 121 -21.46 -12.70 -9.24
C LEU A 121 -20.34 -11.86 -8.60
N ARG A 122 -19.62 -12.45 -7.66
CA ARG A 122 -18.47 -11.85 -6.99
C ARG A 122 -17.20 -12.34 -7.62
N ILE A 123 -16.39 -11.41 -8.13
CA ILE A 123 -15.10 -11.72 -8.74
C ILE A 123 -14.01 -11.07 -7.90
N LEU A 124 -13.06 -11.87 -7.45
CA LEU A 124 -11.96 -11.47 -6.60
C LEU A 124 -10.64 -11.76 -7.33
N SER A 125 -9.70 -10.82 -7.24
CA SER A 125 -8.30 -11.11 -7.59
C SER A 125 -7.67 -12.03 -6.53
N PRO A 126 -6.54 -12.68 -6.81
CA PRO A 126 -5.86 -13.53 -5.82
C PRO A 126 -5.60 -12.81 -4.51
N LYS A 127 -5.22 -11.53 -4.60
CA LYS A 127 -5.08 -10.65 -3.44
C LYS A 127 -6.42 -10.30 -2.78
N GLY A 128 -7.45 -10.07 -3.60
CA GLY A 128 -8.85 -9.95 -3.16
C GLY A 128 -9.26 -11.09 -2.25
N VAL A 129 -8.98 -12.33 -2.64
CA VAL A 129 -9.27 -13.53 -1.86
C VAL A 129 -8.54 -13.51 -0.51
N VAL A 130 -7.22 -13.26 -0.50
CA VAL A 130 -6.44 -13.18 0.74
C VAL A 130 -6.99 -12.12 1.69
N ARG A 131 -7.29 -10.92 1.17
CA ARG A 131 -7.87 -9.83 1.98
C ARG A 131 -9.25 -10.18 2.51
N HIS A 132 -10.09 -10.81 1.70
CA HIS A 132 -11.43 -11.22 2.10
C HIS A 132 -11.39 -12.27 3.23
N VAL A 133 -10.57 -13.31 3.07
CA VAL A 133 -10.37 -14.34 4.11
C VAL A 133 -9.78 -13.73 5.39
N GLN A 134 -8.80 -12.83 5.29
CA GLN A 134 -8.26 -12.11 6.45
C GLN A 134 -9.34 -11.28 7.16
N ALA A 135 -10.24 -10.64 6.42
CA ALA A 135 -11.34 -9.86 6.99
C ALA A 135 -12.36 -10.74 7.71
N LEU A 136 -12.75 -11.87 7.10
CA LEU A 136 -13.61 -12.87 7.73
C LEU A 136 -12.98 -13.44 9.00
N ALA A 137 -11.71 -13.82 8.94
CA ALA A 137 -10.97 -14.32 10.10
C ALA A 137 -10.93 -13.30 11.24
N ARG A 138 -10.67 -12.02 10.95
CA ARG A 138 -10.70 -10.94 11.95
C ARG A 138 -12.08 -10.71 12.53
N ASP A 139 -13.13 -10.84 11.74
CA ASP A 139 -14.51 -10.67 12.22
C ASP A 139 -14.91 -11.82 13.16
N LEU A 140 -14.47 -13.05 12.85
CA LEU A 140 -14.63 -14.22 13.71
C LEU A 140 -13.77 -14.15 14.99
N ASP A 141 -12.59 -13.55 14.90
CA ASP A 141 -11.64 -13.37 16.01
C ASP A 141 -12.10 -12.30 17.04
N ARG A 142 -13.15 -11.52 16.75
CA ARG A 142 -13.74 -10.52 17.68
C ARG A 142 -14.36 -11.12 18.95
N GLY A 143 -14.29 -12.43 19.16
CA GLY A 143 -14.76 -13.10 20.38
C GLY A 143 -13.89 -14.25 20.88
N GLN A 144 -12.84 -14.68 20.18
CA GLN A 144 -11.96 -15.77 20.62
C GLN A 144 -10.55 -15.50 20.11
N GLY A 145 -9.81 -14.68 20.85
CA GLY A 145 -8.38 -14.52 20.60
C GLY A 145 -7.66 -15.86 20.61
N SER A 146 -6.53 -15.88 19.91
CA SER A 146 -5.40 -16.81 20.13
C SER A 146 -5.35 -18.10 19.30
N ALA A 147 -6.23 -18.37 18.32
CA ALA A 147 -6.02 -19.57 17.50
C ALA A 147 -4.76 -19.48 16.61
N VAL A 148 -4.45 -18.29 16.08
CA VAL A 148 -3.28 -18.09 15.18
C VAL A 148 -1.99 -17.84 15.97
N ASP A 149 -2.08 -17.16 17.13
CA ASP A 149 -0.92 -16.93 17.99
C ASP A 149 -0.47 -18.20 18.71
N GLU A 150 -1.40 -19.08 19.12
CA GLU A 150 -1.06 -20.42 19.64
C GLU A 150 -0.41 -21.30 18.56
N LEU A 151 -0.92 -21.30 17.33
CA LEU A 151 -0.32 -22.07 16.23
C LEU A 151 1.08 -21.56 15.83
N ILE A 152 1.35 -20.25 15.93
CA ILE A 152 2.68 -19.68 15.69
C ILE A 152 3.62 -19.96 16.88
N ALA A 153 3.10 -19.96 18.11
CA ALA A 153 3.88 -20.34 19.29
C ALA A 153 4.26 -21.84 19.25
N GLU A 154 3.32 -22.70 18.86
CA GLU A 154 3.52 -24.15 18.76
C GLU A 154 4.56 -24.51 17.68
N ARG A 155 4.47 -23.88 16.49
CA ARG A 155 5.51 -24.02 15.44
C ARG A 155 6.91 -23.57 15.88
N ARG A 156 7.02 -22.55 16.74
CA ARG A 156 8.31 -22.04 17.23
C ARG A 156 8.90 -22.90 18.34
N GLU A 157 8.06 -23.54 19.15
CA GLU A 157 8.48 -24.50 20.17
C GLU A 157 8.95 -25.81 19.52
N GLU A 158 8.29 -26.24 18.46
CA GLU A 158 8.63 -27.46 17.71
C GLU A 158 10.00 -27.33 17.00
N ALA A 159 10.29 -26.18 16.38
CA ALA A 159 11.60 -25.90 15.78
C ALA A 159 12.75 -25.87 16.82
N ARG A 160 12.44 -25.61 18.10
CA ARG A 160 13.44 -25.60 19.18
C ARG A 160 13.75 -27.01 19.71
N ARG A 161 12.80 -27.95 19.56
CA ARG A 161 13.01 -29.37 19.91
C ARG A 161 13.81 -30.14 18.86
N GLU A 162 13.74 -29.75 17.59
CA GLU A 162 14.52 -30.43 16.53
C GLU A 162 16.03 -30.10 16.57
N ASP A 163 16.43 -28.95 17.13
CA ASP A 163 17.85 -28.58 17.34
C ASP A 163 18.49 -29.25 18.59
N GLU A 164 17.70 -29.83 19.50
CA GLU A 164 18.19 -30.49 20.73
C GLU A 164 18.14 -32.03 20.67
N SER A 165 18.13 -32.60 19.47
CA SER A 165 18.46 -34.03 19.27
C SER A 165 19.62 -34.24 18.30
N PRO A 166 20.87 -33.99 18.73
CA PRO A 166 22.04 -34.64 18.18
C PRO A 166 22.55 -35.72 19.14
N SER A 167 22.13 -36.98 18.95
CA SER A 167 22.93 -38.23 19.13
C SER A 167 22.04 -39.47 19.17
#